data_AF-A0A369MRX0-F1
#
_entry.id   AF-A0A369MRX0-F1
#
_cell.length_a   1.000
_cell.length_b   1.000
_cell.length_c   1.000
_cell.angle_alpha   90.00
_cell.angle_beta   90.00
_cell.angle_gamma   90.00
#
_symmetry.space_group_name_H-M   'P 1'
#
loop_
_entity.id
_entity.type
_entity.pdbx_description
1 polymer ?
#
loop_
_entity_poly.entity_id
_entity_poly.type
_entity_poly.pdbx_seq_one_letter_code
_entity_poly.pdbx_strand_id
1 'polypeptide(L)'
;MKKHPCLRTCVVALLTVTLSVACVPSALALAEGDAASSSSASAASASSAATYEKSEVVYATLAASGAPKAVYVVNRFDVEVPGTVVDHGDYTSVQNLTNETELARIGDATTFEAEAGTLYYQGDAANAALPWNVSLSYELDGKKMEADQLAGASGNLAVHVTTARNEAIDPAFYDSFMLQITFTLPGDVASDVEGEGATIAQSGEDATAAFTVLPGQDADFTLTAKVRNFKMPGAQIAALPYSSVVEMPDTSSMVSGMTNLSDAVGALAEGTSSLASGVDELTGGAQDLSSGAAAFGQGLNRLNGSSGQLVSASSQINAALSAVASGLQGADLSQLDQLRQLPGGLNALADGLAELRQQVVRVQQGYAQALPALEGAIEGIPAGTLTEEQVGSLMALASTSQNPDDLVTVNQLLANYQAAQTVKGTYAATKDAFSGADQLLGALAADAQSGGALAQQEAALRSMASALETAVGGGQLDQLSQLVEGIAQLSGEYGRFHEGLAQYASGLSALAENYGQLESGANQLANGTGQLAGGAGELSSGMNQLNASTITLPETMKRQIADMTAEFDFPKFDPVSFASPQNANVEAVQFVMTTAAIEQPETPEPEEPEQEQTIWDRFLALFQG
;
A
#
# COMPACT_ATOMS: atom_id res chain seq x y z
N MET A 1 -15.03 48.45 -17.07
CA MET A 1 -15.69 49.56 -16.33
C MET A 1 -15.08 49.66 -14.92
N LYS A 2 -15.37 50.74 -14.15
CA LYS A 2 -15.09 50.98 -12.70
C LYS A 2 -14.03 50.08 -12.02
N LYS A 3 -12.81 50.53 -11.68
CA LYS A 3 -12.41 51.47 -10.59
C LYS A 3 -12.92 51.01 -9.20
N HIS A 4 -12.12 50.99 -8.12
CA HIS A 4 -11.13 52.00 -7.69
C HIS A 4 -9.77 51.47 -7.12
N PRO A 5 -8.74 52.33 -6.97
CA PRO A 5 -7.39 52.00 -6.46
C PRO A 5 -6.94 52.91 -5.27
N CYS A 6 -5.61 53.15 -5.11
CA CYS A 6 -4.91 54.16 -4.28
C CYS A 6 -4.64 53.77 -2.80
N LEU A 7 -3.56 54.19 -2.10
CA LEU A 7 -2.37 55.04 -2.37
C LEU A 7 -1.05 54.22 -2.09
N ARG A 8 0.20 54.49 -2.55
CA ARG A 8 0.93 55.61 -3.20
C ARG A 8 1.77 56.52 -2.27
N THR A 9 3.06 56.74 -2.61
CA THR A 9 3.98 57.86 -2.16
C THR A 9 4.74 57.64 -0.82
N CYS A 10 5.95 58.18 -0.55
CA CYS A 10 7.27 58.17 -1.25
C CYS A 10 8.39 58.80 -0.35
N VAL A 11 9.66 58.42 -0.59
CA VAL A 11 10.90 59.27 -0.59
C VAL A 11 11.34 60.05 0.69
N VAL A 12 12.51 59.63 1.23
CA VAL A 12 13.72 60.41 1.64
C VAL A 12 13.59 61.81 2.28
N ALA A 13 14.23 62.03 3.46
CA ALA A 13 15.25 63.10 3.69
C ALA A 13 15.76 63.25 5.16
N LEU A 14 16.93 63.92 5.29
CA LEU A 14 17.40 64.80 6.38
C LEU A 14 17.94 64.24 7.73
N LEU A 15 19.24 63.96 7.71
CA LEU A 15 20.32 64.46 8.60
C LEU A 15 20.01 65.41 9.81
N THR A 16 20.82 65.22 10.87
CA THR A 16 21.55 66.22 11.73
C THR A 16 20.95 66.91 12.99
N VAL A 17 21.67 66.71 14.12
CA VAL A 17 22.32 67.73 15.01
C VAL A 17 21.69 68.21 16.35
N THR A 18 22.32 67.79 17.46
CA THR A 18 22.44 68.45 18.82
C THR A 18 21.16 68.63 19.67
N LEU A 19 21.11 68.93 21.00
CA LEU A 19 22.04 69.16 22.15
C LEU A 19 21.25 68.79 23.48
N SER A 20 21.69 68.72 24.75
CA SER A 20 22.91 69.13 25.50
C SER A 20 23.08 68.37 26.86
N VAL A 21 24.33 68.18 27.30
CA VAL A 21 24.92 68.41 28.65
C VAL A 21 24.07 68.29 29.95
N ALA A 22 24.51 67.40 30.87
CA ALA A 22 24.73 67.59 32.33
C ALA A 22 24.84 66.21 33.06
N CYS A 23 25.63 65.97 34.11
CA CYS A 23 26.59 66.81 34.85
C CYS A 23 27.75 65.97 35.47
N VAL A 24 28.92 66.60 35.61
CA VAL A 24 30.06 66.22 36.49
C VAL A 24 30.12 67.30 37.62
N PRO A 25 31.04 67.36 38.62
CA PRO A 25 32.31 66.64 38.85
C PRO A 25 32.58 66.19 40.32
N SER A 26 33.75 65.59 40.59
CA SER A 26 34.74 65.96 41.65
C SER A 26 35.67 64.78 42.06
N ALA A 27 36.95 64.94 42.40
CA ALA A 27 37.90 66.06 42.21
C ALA A 27 39.36 65.65 42.60
N LEU A 28 40.35 66.40 42.07
CA LEU A 28 41.75 66.56 42.54
C LEU A 28 42.70 65.32 42.45
N ALA A 29 44.04 65.49 42.38
CA ALA A 29 44.87 66.70 42.56
C ALA A 29 46.07 66.80 41.56
N LEU A 30 46.77 67.94 41.55
CA LEU A 30 47.86 68.29 40.63
C LEU A 30 49.27 68.00 41.17
N ALA A 31 50.24 67.86 40.27
CA ALA A 31 51.55 68.50 40.36
C ALA A 31 52.22 68.63 38.97
N GLU A 32 52.72 69.81 38.63
CA GLU A 32 53.64 70.03 37.49
C GLU A 32 55.07 70.22 38.03
N GLY A 33 56.08 69.84 37.25
CA GLY A 33 57.50 70.05 37.57
C GLY A 33 58.37 69.89 36.32
N ASP A 34 59.00 70.98 35.90
CA ASP A 34 59.77 71.07 34.64
C ASP A 34 61.23 70.60 34.81
N ALA A 35 61.69 69.75 33.90
CA ALA A 35 63.10 69.55 33.54
C ALA A 35 63.21 68.69 32.27
N ALA A 36 63.69 69.26 31.15
CA ALA A 36 63.91 68.52 29.92
C ALA A 36 65.16 67.61 29.99
N SER A 37 65.00 66.33 29.65
CA SER A 37 66.10 65.47 29.21
C SER A 37 65.59 64.49 28.15
N SER A 38 66.36 64.32 27.08
CA SER A 38 65.93 63.58 25.89
C SER A 38 66.36 62.11 25.92
N SER A 39 65.41 61.20 25.93
CA SER A 39 65.59 59.81 25.49
C SER A 39 64.51 59.45 24.48
N SER A 40 64.92 58.77 23.42
CA SER A 40 64.14 58.46 22.23
C SER A 40 62.81 57.74 22.52
N ALA A 41 61.68 58.37 22.18
CA ALA A 41 60.48 57.63 21.89
C ALA A 41 60.68 56.83 20.59
N SER A 42 60.84 55.52 20.70
CA SER A 42 60.65 54.64 19.54
C SER A 42 59.15 54.60 19.24
N ALA A 43 58.75 55.14 18.10
CA ALA A 43 57.38 55.02 17.63
C ALA A 43 57.17 53.59 17.12
N ALA A 44 56.66 52.71 17.99
CA ALA A 44 56.11 51.44 17.55
C ALA A 44 54.95 51.73 16.60
N SER A 45 55.14 51.41 15.31
CA SER A 45 54.07 51.47 14.32
C SER A 45 52.91 50.61 14.79
N ALA A 46 51.68 51.13 14.67
CA ALA A 46 50.50 50.27 14.77
C ALA A 46 50.46 49.38 13.52
N SER A 47 50.92 48.13 13.67
CA SER A 47 50.79 47.10 12.65
C SER A 47 49.31 46.79 12.40
N SER A 48 48.97 46.49 11.15
CA SER A 48 47.69 45.88 10.82
C SER A 48 47.69 44.42 11.27
N ALA A 49 46.57 43.93 11.78
CA ALA A 49 46.37 42.48 11.92
C ALA A 49 46.35 41.85 10.52
N ALA A 50 46.99 40.69 10.37
CA ALA A 50 46.95 39.93 9.12
C ALA A 50 45.56 39.36 8.82
N THR A 51 45.28 39.07 7.55
CA THR A 51 44.16 38.20 7.14
C THR A 51 44.73 36.90 6.61
N TYR A 52 44.31 35.78 7.20
CA TYR A 52 44.87 34.46 6.96
C TYR A 52 43.85 33.35 7.23
N GLU A 53 44.03 32.21 6.56
CA GLU A 53 43.48 30.91 6.94
C GLU A 53 44.53 30.13 7.75
N LYS A 54 44.11 29.36 8.76
CA LYS A 54 44.97 28.51 9.57
C LYS A 54 44.63 27.03 9.36
N SER A 55 45.66 26.19 9.25
CA SER A 55 45.55 24.72 9.34
C SER A 55 46.52 24.18 10.38
N GLU A 56 46.07 23.20 11.17
CA GLU A 56 46.88 22.54 12.21
C GLU A 56 47.07 21.06 11.88
N VAL A 57 48.33 20.60 11.85
CA VAL A 57 48.64 19.17 11.79
C VAL A 57 49.34 18.78 13.08
N VAL A 58 48.64 17.99 13.89
CA VAL A 58 49.11 17.50 15.19
C VAL A 58 49.87 16.19 14.96
N TYR A 59 51.19 16.25 15.13
CA TYR A 59 52.05 15.07 15.04
C TYR A 59 52.31 14.51 16.44
N ALA A 60 52.18 13.19 16.60
CA ALA A 60 52.46 12.53 17.87
C ALA A 60 53.33 11.27 17.68
N THR A 61 54.48 11.26 18.35
CA THR A 61 55.30 10.05 18.49
C THR A 61 54.83 9.30 19.73
N LEU A 62 54.33 8.09 19.55
CA LEU A 62 53.87 7.19 20.60
C LEU A 62 54.95 6.14 20.92
N ALA A 63 54.92 5.59 22.12
CA ALA A 63 55.61 4.35 22.44
C ALA A 63 55.05 3.19 21.60
N ALA A 64 55.78 2.07 21.51
CA ALA A 64 55.26 0.86 20.90
C ALA A 64 54.00 0.34 21.64
N SER A 65 53.80 0.69 22.92
CA SER A 65 52.57 0.42 23.68
C SER A 65 51.40 1.40 23.41
N GLY A 66 51.56 2.39 22.52
CA GLY A 66 50.56 3.41 22.22
C GLY A 66 50.60 4.67 23.10
N ALA A 67 51.26 4.64 24.26
CA ALA A 67 51.35 5.80 25.15
C ALA A 67 52.16 6.96 24.51
N PRO A 68 51.70 8.23 24.56
CA PRO A 68 52.41 9.35 23.94
C PRO A 68 53.80 9.61 24.55
N LYS A 69 54.81 9.84 23.70
CA LYS A 69 56.18 10.21 24.08
C LYS A 69 56.52 11.66 23.74
N ALA A 70 56.06 12.15 22.60
CA ALA A 70 56.23 13.53 22.15
C ALA A 70 55.03 13.93 21.27
N VAL A 71 54.59 15.18 21.40
CA VAL A 71 53.54 15.78 20.57
C VAL A 71 54.02 17.16 20.11
N TYR A 72 53.85 17.47 18.83
CA TYR A 72 54.13 18.80 18.28
C TYR A 72 53.05 19.17 17.25
N VAL A 73 52.73 20.45 17.17
CA VAL A 73 51.72 20.98 16.23
C VAL A 73 52.45 21.76 15.15
N VAL A 74 52.30 21.35 13.89
CA VAL A 74 52.69 22.16 12.74
C VAL A 74 51.52 23.08 12.41
N ASN A 75 51.73 24.37 12.66
CA ASN A 75 50.77 25.43 12.39
C ASN A 75 51.11 26.03 11.02
N ARG A 76 50.18 25.91 10.07
CA ARG A 76 50.24 26.50 8.74
C ARG A 76 49.32 27.71 8.69
N PHE A 77 49.81 28.82 8.16
CA PHE A 77 49.05 30.05 7.90
C PHE A 77 49.18 30.39 6.43
N ASP A 78 48.06 30.49 5.72
CA ASP A 78 48.02 31.03 4.36
C ASP A 78 47.53 32.46 4.43
N VAL A 79 48.44 33.42 4.20
CA VAL A 79 48.27 34.83 4.52
C VAL A 79 47.94 35.61 3.25
N GLU A 80 46.69 36.11 3.16
CA GLU A 80 46.23 36.96 2.06
C GLU A 80 46.72 38.41 2.22
N VAL A 81 46.66 38.93 3.46
CA VAL A 81 46.96 40.33 3.78
C VAL A 81 48.06 40.38 4.84
N PRO A 82 49.25 40.94 4.53
CA PRO A 82 50.36 41.04 5.47
C PRO A 82 50.03 41.81 6.75
N GLY A 83 50.66 41.42 7.85
CA GLY A 83 50.51 42.07 9.15
C GLY A 83 50.87 41.16 10.32
N THR A 84 50.53 41.58 11.54
CA THR A 84 50.75 40.78 12.75
C THR A 84 49.81 39.59 12.80
N VAL A 85 50.36 38.40 13.05
CA VAL A 85 49.64 37.22 13.53
C VAL A 85 49.96 37.04 15.03
N VAL A 86 48.93 36.71 15.81
CA VAL A 86 49.07 36.24 17.20
C VAL A 86 48.40 34.87 17.26
N ASP A 87 49.17 33.85 17.66
CA ASP A 87 48.72 32.47 17.71
C ASP A 87 49.03 31.85 19.08
N HIS A 88 48.06 31.17 19.67
CA HIS A 88 48.12 30.68 21.04
C HIS A 88 48.28 29.15 21.11
N GLY A 89 49.06 28.67 22.08
CA GLY A 89 49.15 27.25 22.43
C GLY A 89 50.12 26.97 23.59
N ASP A 90 49.93 25.86 24.31
CA ASP A 90 50.84 25.44 25.41
C ASP A 90 52.11 24.75 24.87
N TYR A 91 52.91 25.51 24.13
CA TYR A 91 54.19 25.05 23.58
C TYR A 91 55.37 25.35 24.52
N THR A 92 56.23 24.36 24.73
CA THR A 92 57.50 24.50 25.46
C THR A 92 58.55 25.25 24.64
N SER A 93 58.50 25.09 23.32
CA SER A 93 59.39 25.69 22.33
C SER A 93 58.62 25.89 21.02
N VAL A 94 59.03 26.88 20.23
CA VAL A 94 58.49 27.14 18.88
C VAL A 94 59.64 27.31 17.89
N GLN A 95 59.50 26.72 16.71
CA GLN A 95 60.49 26.75 15.64
C GLN A 95 59.84 27.19 14.33
N ASN A 96 60.38 28.24 13.71
CA ASN A 96 60.02 28.65 12.36
C ASN A 96 60.55 27.61 11.36
N LEU A 97 59.68 27.11 10.46
CA LEU A 97 60.04 26.13 9.43
C LEU A 97 60.16 26.75 8.03
N THR A 98 59.99 28.07 7.92
CA THR A 98 59.82 28.80 6.65
C THR A 98 60.99 29.73 6.33
N ASN A 99 61.51 30.43 7.33
CA ASN A 99 62.62 31.38 7.17
C ASN A 99 63.38 31.57 8.50
N GLU A 100 64.47 32.34 8.46
CA GLU A 100 65.37 32.59 9.59
C GLU A 100 64.81 33.57 10.65
N THR A 101 63.56 34.03 10.52
CA THR A 101 62.95 35.00 11.44
C THR A 101 62.57 34.34 12.77
N GLU A 102 63.14 34.81 13.88
CA GLU A 102 62.75 34.38 15.22
C GLU A 102 61.28 34.76 15.54
N LEU A 103 60.53 33.83 16.13
CA LEU A 103 59.15 34.02 16.53
C LEU A 103 59.10 34.51 17.99
N ALA A 104 58.47 35.67 18.24
CA ALA A 104 58.42 36.25 19.57
C ALA A 104 57.33 35.57 20.43
N ARG A 105 57.73 34.81 21.46
CA ARG A 105 56.80 34.09 22.35
C ARG A 105 56.71 34.74 23.73
N ILE A 106 55.50 35.05 24.19
CA ILE A 106 55.20 35.66 25.48
C ILE A 106 54.04 34.89 26.13
N GLY A 107 54.35 33.99 27.06
CA GLY A 107 53.36 33.09 27.65
C GLY A 107 52.90 32.03 26.65
N ASP A 108 51.59 31.88 26.50
CA ASP A 108 50.94 31.00 25.53
C ASP A 108 50.95 31.58 24.10
N ALA A 109 51.08 32.90 23.96
CA ALA A 109 51.03 33.61 22.68
C ALA A 109 52.38 33.63 21.94
N THR A 110 52.35 33.27 20.66
CA THR A 110 53.42 33.40 19.68
C THR A 110 53.03 34.48 18.67
N THR A 111 53.83 35.53 18.57
CA THR A 111 53.54 36.72 17.76
C THR A 111 54.61 36.93 16.69
N PHE A 112 54.19 37.19 15.45
CA PHE A 112 55.08 37.44 14.33
C PHE A 112 54.43 38.36 13.29
N GLU A 113 55.24 39.12 12.55
CA GLU A 113 54.80 39.77 11.32
C GLU A 113 54.85 38.74 10.19
N ALA A 114 53.72 38.57 9.49
CA ALA A 114 53.60 37.65 8.37
C ALA A 114 53.52 38.42 7.04
N GLU A 115 54.33 37.99 6.06
CA GLU A 115 54.23 38.43 4.68
C GLU A 115 53.16 37.60 3.92
N ALA A 116 52.74 38.07 2.73
CA ALA A 116 51.74 37.35 1.93
C ALA A 116 52.32 36.07 1.33
N GLY A 117 51.62 34.95 1.53
CA GLY A 117 52.10 33.60 1.22
C GLY A 117 51.84 32.63 2.37
N THR A 118 52.46 31.44 2.31
CA THR A 118 52.30 30.42 3.35
C THR A 118 53.45 30.46 4.37
N LEU A 119 53.12 30.51 5.66
CA LEU A 119 54.06 30.36 6.77
C LEU A 119 53.76 29.09 7.57
N TYR A 120 54.80 28.32 7.86
CA TYR A 120 54.80 27.13 8.71
C TYR A 120 55.67 27.37 9.94
N TYR A 121 55.15 27.03 11.13
CA TYR A 121 55.94 26.90 12.35
C TYR A 121 55.52 25.67 13.17
N GLN A 122 56.49 25.05 13.83
CA GLN A 122 56.27 23.95 14.78
C GLN A 122 56.20 24.50 16.20
N GLY A 123 55.18 24.09 16.96
CA GLY A 123 55.12 24.27 18.41
C GLY A 123 55.22 22.93 19.14
N ASP A 124 56.18 22.79 20.04
CA ASP A 124 56.41 21.56 20.80
C ASP A 124 55.44 21.48 21.98
N ALA A 125 54.40 20.66 21.84
CA ALA A 125 53.26 20.58 22.75
C ALA A 125 53.44 19.44 23.77
N ALA A 126 54.57 19.42 24.48
CA ALA A 126 54.99 18.28 25.31
C ALA A 126 54.01 17.87 26.44
N ASN A 127 53.09 18.76 26.84
CA ASN A 127 52.05 18.49 27.84
C ASN A 127 50.68 18.11 27.23
N ALA A 128 50.51 18.19 25.91
CA ALA A 128 49.21 18.03 25.27
C ALA A 128 48.75 16.57 25.25
N ALA A 129 47.50 16.33 25.66
CA ALA A 129 46.84 15.04 25.52
C ALA A 129 46.12 14.95 24.17
N LEU A 130 46.05 13.74 23.61
CA LEU A 130 45.43 13.47 22.30
C LEU A 130 43.95 13.08 22.47
N PRO A 131 43.07 13.29 21.46
CA PRO A 131 41.64 12.94 21.57
C PRO A 131 41.37 11.43 21.75
N TRP A 132 42.34 10.58 21.40
CA TRP A 132 42.26 9.12 21.50
C TRP A 132 43.30 8.55 22.46
N ASN A 133 42.84 7.69 23.36
CA ASN A 133 43.68 6.79 24.13
C ASN A 133 44.03 5.58 23.25
N VAL A 134 45.23 5.59 22.66
CA VAL A 134 45.77 4.49 21.85
C VAL A 134 46.56 3.53 22.75
N SER A 135 46.26 2.24 22.65
CA SER A 135 46.98 1.17 23.36
C SER A 135 47.27 0.01 22.42
N LEU A 136 48.53 -0.43 22.39
CA LEU A 136 48.99 -1.59 21.63
C LEU A 136 49.58 -2.61 22.61
N SER A 137 49.27 -3.88 22.41
CA SER A 137 49.93 -4.98 23.14
C SER A 137 50.18 -6.18 22.23
N TYR A 138 51.25 -6.91 22.53
CA TYR A 138 51.84 -7.88 21.62
C TYR A 138 51.90 -9.27 22.26
N GLU A 139 51.62 -10.30 21.47
CA GLU A 139 51.87 -11.68 21.85
C GLU A 139 52.73 -12.42 20.81
N LEU A 140 53.61 -13.29 21.26
CA LEU A 140 54.38 -14.21 20.41
C LEU A 140 54.09 -15.66 20.84
N ASP A 141 53.57 -16.46 19.91
CA ASP A 141 53.12 -17.84 20.15
C ASP A 141 52.17 -17.99 21.36
N GLY A 142 51.23 -17.04 21.51
CA GLY A 142 50.22 -17.02 22.58
C GLY A 142 50.78 -16.67 23.96
N LYS A 143 51.84 -15.84 24.00
CA LYS A 143 52.40 -15.27 25.23
C LYS A 143 52.59 -13.78 25.04
N LYS A 144 52.03 -12.98 25.94
CA LYS A 144 52.30 -11.54 26.02
C LYS A 144 53.81 -11.25 26.13
N MET A 145 54.28 -10.34 25.28
CA MET A 145 55.66 -9.86 25.20
C MET A 145 55.70 -8.34 25.35
N GLU A 146 56.80 -7.80 25.87
CA GLU A 146 57.11 -6.37 25.75
C GLU A 146 57.72 -6.09 24.37
N ALA A 147 57.48 -4.91 23.80
CA ALA A 147 57.88 -4.58 22.42
C ALA A 147 59.39 -4.77 22.17
N ASP A 148 60.23 -4.33 23.10
CA ASP A 148 61.70 -4.46 23.06
C ASP A 148 62.17 -5.92 22.99
N GLN A 149 61.34 -6.89 23.37
CA GLN A 149 61.63 -8.33 23.35
C GLN A 149 61.24 -9.02 22.04
N LEU A 150 60.56 -8.30 21.12
CA LEU A 150 60.15 -8.81 19.82
C LEU A 150 61.20 -8.57 18.73
N ALA A 151 62.13 -7.64 18.94
CA ALA A 151 63.17 -7.30 17.96
C ALA A 151 64.08 -8.51 17.66
N GLY A 152 64.03 -9.00 16.41
CA GLY A 152 64.71 -10.23 15.98
C GLY A 152 64.01 -11.55 16.38
N ALA A 153 62.85 -11.50 17.03
CA ALA A 153 62.10 -12.69 17.40
C ALA A 153 61.51 -13.39 16.16
N SER A 154 61.07 -14.64 16.31
CA SER A 154 60.45 -15.45 15.24
C SER A 154 59.38 -16.37 15.82
N GLY A 155 58.22 -16.45 15.18
CA GLY A 155 57.04 -17.17 15.69
C GLY A 155 55.74 -16.64 15.05
N ASN A 156 54.61 -16.93 15.68
CA ASN A 156 53.32 -16.34 15.32
C ASN A 156 53.11 -15.09 16.18
N LEU A 157 53.11 -13.91 15.57
CA LEU A 157 52.86 -12.62 16.21
C LEU A 157 51.35 -12.33 16.21
N ALA A 158 50.84 -11.83 17.33
CA ALA A 158 49.59 -11.10 17.40
C ALA A 158 49.84 -9.68 17.96
N VAL A 159 49.15 -8.68 17.40
CA VAL A 159 49.15 -7.30 17.86
C VAL A 159 47.70 -6.91 18.13
N HIS A 160 47.35 -6.78 19.40
CA HIS A 160 46.05 -6.29 19.84
C HIS A 160 46.12 -4.77 19.94
N VAL A 161 45.19 -4.09 19.26
CA VAL A 161 45.14 -2.64 19.15
C VAL A 161 43.80 -2.17 19.66
N THR A 162 43.83 -1.30 20.66
CA THR A 162 42.64 -0.67 21.25
C THR A 162 42.73 0.84 21.12
N THR A 163 41.70 1.48 20.58
CA THR A 163 41.57 2.94 20.59
C THR A 163 40.28 3.32 21.31
N ALA A 164 40.38 4.15 22.34
CA ALA A 164 39.22 4.60 23.12
C ALA A 164 39.18 6.13 23.26
N ARG A 165 38.00 6.68 23.57
CA ARG A 165 37.82 8.11 23.85
C ARG A 165 38.75 8.63 24.96
N ASN A 166 39.26 9.86 24.82
CA ASN A 166 39.89 10.60 25.91
C ASN A 166 38.94 11.67 26.47
N GLU A 167 38.40 11.45 27.67
CA GLU A 167 37.47 12.39 28.34
C GLU A 167 38.10 13.74 28.73
N ALA A 168 39.43 13.86 28.68
CA ALA A 168 40.13 15.11 29.01
C ALA A 168 40.23 16.12 27.85
N ILE A 169 39.81 15.74 26.64
CA ILE A 169 39.89 16.54 25.40
C ILE A 169 38.48 16.81 24.86
N ASP A 170 38.34 17.83 24.01
CA ASP A 170 37.04 18.24 23.46
C ASP A 170 36.35 17.09 22.68
N PRO A 171 35.07 16.78 22.97
CA PRO A 171 34.27 15.82 22.22
C PRO A 171 34.40 15.94 20.69
N ALA A 172 34.43 17.16 20.15
CA ALA A 172 34.28 17.41 18.71
C ALA A 172 35.31 16.67 17.85
N PHE A 173 36.55 16.52 18.33
CA PHE A 173 37.59 15.76 17.64
C PHE A 173 37.28 14.25 17.62
N TYR A 174 36.86 13.68 18.75
CA TYR A 174 36.57 12.25 18.85
C TYR A 174 35.25 11.87 18.14
N ASP A 175 34.21 12.69 18.32
CA ASP A 175 32.86 12.42 17.83
C ASP A 175 32.69 12.69 16.31
N SER A 176 33.66 13.37 15.66
CA SER A 176 33.56 13.79 14.24
C SER A 176 34.70 13.31 13.32
N PHE A 177 35.78 12.71 13.85
CA PHE A 177 36.91 12.21 13.05
C PHE A 177 36.93 10.69 12.96
N MET A 178 37.23 10.19 11.76
CA MET A 178 37.51 8.79 11.46
C MET A 178 39.00 8.51 11.64
N LEU A 179 39.37 7.40 12.30
CA LEU A 179 40.76 6.93 12.35
C LEU A 179 41.05 5.97 11.20
N GLN A 180 42.23 6.10 10.59
CA GLN A 180 42.82 5.11 9.71
C GLN A 180 44.15 4.65 10.31
N ILE A 181 44.20 3.39 10.76
CA ILE A 181 45.36 2.77 11.43
C ILE A 181 46.01 1.80 10.46
N THR A 182 47.23 2.11 10.01
CA THR A 182 47.97 1.35 9.00
C THR A 182 49.23 0.74 9.58
N PHE A 183 49.37 -0.58 9.44
CA PHE A 183 50.59 -1.32 9.71
C PHE A 183 51.29 -1.66 8.39
N THR A 184 52.60 -1.45 8.32
CA THR A 184 53.46 -1.90 7.22
C THR A 184 54.40 -2.98 7.74
N LEU A 185 54.33 -4.17 7.17
CA LEU A 185 55.08 -5.35 7.58
C LEU A 185 56.01 -5.80 6.44
N PRO A 186 57.35 -5.73 6.63
CA PRO A 186 58.29 -6.06 5.57
C PRO A 186 58.21 -7.52 5.07
N GLY A 187 58.30 -7.73 3.76
CA GLY A 187 58.17 -9.06 3.14
C GLY A 187 59.29 -10.04 3.45
N ASP A 188 60.47 -9.54 3.84
CA ASP A 188 61.60 -10.36 4.32
C ASP A 188 61.39 -10.90 5.75
N VAL A 189 60.41 -10.34 6.47
CA VAL A 189 60.13 -10.59 7.88
C VAL A 189 58.80 -11.30 8.09
N ALA A 190 57.73 -10.82 7.45
CA ALA A 190 56.36 -11.20 7.73
C ALA A 190 55.73 -11.99 6.58
N SER A 191 54.92 -12.98 6.95
CA SER A 191 54.17 -13.84 6.04
C SER A 191 52.84 -14.21 6.67
N ASP A 192 51.85 -14.62 5.87
CA ASP A 192 50.51 -14.99 6.33
C ASP A 192 49.91 -13.92 7.27
N VAL A 193 49.84 -12.68 6.77
CA VAL A 193 49.27 -11.53 7.49
C VAL A 193 47.75 -11.59 7.41
N GLU A 194 47.08 -11.64 8.57
CA GLU A 194 45.63 -11.74 8.71
C GLU A 194 45.14 -10.79 9.82
N GLY A 195 44.01 -10.10 9.61
CA GLY A 195 43.41 -9.21 10.61
C GLY A 195 41.92 -9.03 10.34
N GLU A 196 41.09 -9.19 11.38
CA GLU A 196 39.63 -9.04 11.24
C GLU A 196 39.26 -7.55 11.08
N GLY A 197 38.45 -7.23 10.07
CA GLY A 197 38.16 -5.84 9.68
C GLY A 197 39.29 -5.12 8.93
N ALA A 198 40.46 -5.74 8.73
CA ALA A 198 41.57 -5.13 8.01
C ALA A 198 41.36 -5.15 6.48
N THR A 199 41.63 -4.03 5.81
CA THR A 199 41.95 -4.03 4.38
C THR A 199 43.44 -4.36 4.22
N ILE A 200 43.74 -5.57 3.73
CA ILE A 200 45.11 -6.04 3.52
C ILE A 200 45.50 -5.90 2.05
N ALA A 201 46.65 -5.30 1.78
CA ALA A 201 47.23 -5.13 0.45
C ALA A 201 48.71 -5.55 0.42
N GLN A 202 49.21 -5.89 -0.77
CA GLN A 202 50.65 -6.10 -1.01
C GLN A 202 51.20 -4.92 -1.80
N SER A 203 52.29 -4.34 -1.30
CA SER A 203 52.92 -3.12 -1.79
C SER A 203 54.38 -3.38 -2.15
N GLY A 204 54.60 -4.01 -3.31
CA GLY A 204 55.92 -4.49 -3.71
C GLY A 204 56.23 -5.82 -3.04
N GLU A 205 57.24 -5.85 -2.18
CA GLU A 205 57.54 -7.03 -1.34
C GLU A 205 56.78 -6.99 0.01
N ASP A 206 56.36 -5.80 0.47
CA ASP A 206 55.76 -5.59 1.79
C ASP A 206 54.26 -5.84 1.83
N ALA A 207 53.75 -6.20 3.01
CA ALA A 207 52.32 -6.29 3.30
C ALA A 207 51.85 -5.08 4.12
N THR A 208 50.78 -4.43 3.69
CA THR A 208 50.10 -3.38 4.46
C THR A 208 48.74 -3.84 4.94
N ALA A 209 48.41 -3.54 6.20
CA ALA A 209 47.10 -3.81 6.80
C ALA A 209 46.54 -2.50 7.35
N ALA A 210 45.44 -2.03 6.76
CA ALA A 210 44.75 -0.80 7.14
C ALA A 210 43.41 -1.10 7.81
N PHE A 211 43.20 -0.57 9.01
CA PHE A 211 41.96 -0.62 9.77
C PHE A 211 41.32 0.77 9.79
N THR A 212 39.99 0.83 9.74
CA THR A 212 39.22 2.07 9.79
C THR A 212 38.30 2.07 11.01
N VAL A 213 38.35 3.12 11.82
CA VAL A 213 37.45 3.33 12.98
C VAL A 213 36.55 4.53 12.67
N LEU A 214 35.24 4.35 12.79
CA LEU A 214 34.25 5.41 12.55
C LEU A 214 34.24 6.45 13.69
N PRO A 215 33.79 7.69 13.44
CA PRO A 215 33.71 8.72 14.47
C PRO A 215 32.87 8.28 15.68
N GLY A 216 33.29 8.70 16.88
CA GLY A 216 32.59 8.37 18.12
C GLY A 216 32.71 6.92 18.61
N GLN A 217 33.37 6.02 17.86
CA GLN A 217 33.45 4.59 18.20
C GLN A 217 34.80 4.20 18.83
N ASP A 218 34.75 3.50 19.97
CA ASP A 218 35.92 2.77 20.47
C ASP A 218 36.19 1.57 19.53
N ALA A 219 37.45 1.16 19.41
CA ALA A 219 37.84 -0.02 18.62
C ALA A 219 38.73 -0.97 19.42
N ASP A 220 38.57 -2.27 19.17
CA ASP A 220 39.42 -3.36 19.61
C ASP A 220 39.57 -4.33 18.44
N PHE A 221 40.79 -4.50 17.93
CA PHE A 221 41.08 -5.39 16.80
C PHE A 221 42.46 -6.04 16.92
N THR A 222 42.63 -7.17 16.23
CA THR A 222 43.86 -7.96 16.28
C THR A 222 44.44 -8.12 14.88
N LEU A 223 45.69 -7.72 14.71
CA LEU A 223 46.52 -8.06 13.55
C LEU A 223 47.40 -9.27 13.89
N THR A 224 47.50 -10.24 12.99
CA THR A 224 48.32 -11.44 13.16
C THR A 224 49.23 -11.66 11.96
N ALA A 225 50.41 -12.24 12.20
CA ALA A 225 51.39 -12.56 11.16
C ALA A 225 52.38 -13.64 11.61
N LYS A 226 52.92 -14.43 10.67
CA LYS A 226 54.08 -15.30 10.91
C LYS A 226 55.36 -14.53 10.64
N VAL A 227 56.15 -14.31 11.68
CA VAL A 227 57.31 -13.41 11.65
C VAL A 227 58.63 -14.17 11.79
N ARG A 228 59.68 -13.65 11.15
CA ARG A 228 61.07 -14.10 11.24
C ARG A 228 62.00 -12.90 11.38
N ASN A 229 62.94 -12.96 12.32
CA ASN A 229 63.86 -11.86 12.65
C ASN A 229 63.13 -10.51 12.72
N PHE A 230 62.08 -10.45 13.56
CA PHE A 230 61.07 -9.40 13.46
C PHE A 230 61.61 -7.97 13.63
N LYS A 231 61.22 -7.13 12.67
CA LYS A 231 61.36 -5.66 12.66
C LYS A 231 60.06 -5.06 12.13
N MET A 232 59.66 -3.88 12.61
CA MET A 232 58.60 -3.07 11.98
C MET A 232 58.83 -1.57 12.22
N PRO A 233 58.53 -0.69 11.24
CA PRO A 233 58.76 0.76 11.34
C PRO A 233 57.78 1.50 12.26
N GLY A 234 56.86 0.78 12.92
CA GLY A 234 55.73 1.36 13.65
C GLY A 234 54.41 1.24 12.86
N ALA A 235 53.30 1.37 13.58
CA ALA A 235 51.99 1.65 13.01
C ALA A 235 51.81 3.17 12.83
N GLN A 236 51.25 3.58 11.70
CA GLN A 236 50.85 4.95 11.40
C GLN A 236 49.34 5.10 11.62
N ILE A 237 48.91 6.17 12.29
CA ILE A 237 47.50 6.46 12.55
C ILE A 237 47.20 7.87 12.06
N ALA A 238 46.26 8.00 11.13
CA ALA A 238 45.73 9.29 10.70
C ALA A 238 44.31 9.49 11.25
N ALA A 239 43.98 10.67 11.76
CA ALA A 239 42.61 11.07 12.07
C ALA A 239 42.16 12.15 11.08
N LEU A 240 41.01 11.93 10.42
CA LEU A 240 40.46 12.81 9.39
C LEU A 240 38.97 13.11 9.67
N PRO A 241 38.49 14.35 9.49
CA PRO A 241 37.08 14.68 9.69
C PRO A 241 36.19 13.96 8.67
N TYR A 242 35.11 13.33 9.15
CA TYR A 242 34.27 12.41 8.37
C TYR A 242 33.40 13.09 7.29
N SER A 243 33.23 14.41 7.38
CA SER A 243 32.35 15.24 6.52
C SER A 243 32.65 15.25 5.02
N SER A 244 33.63 14.48 4.56
CA SER A 244 34.17 14.46 3.19
C SER A 244 33.87 13.16 2.39
N VAL A 245 33.18 12.16 2.95
CA VAL A 245 33.29 10.76 2.46
C VAL A 245 32.00 10.15 1.87
N VAL A 246 30.79 10.52 2.31
CA VAL A 246 29.54 9.79 1.94
C VAL A 246 28.40 10.71 1.48
N GLU A 247 27.99 10.58 0.21
CA GLU A 247 26.66 11.01 -0.26
C GLU A 247 25.66 9.86 -0.08
N MET A 248 24.51 10.12 0.56
CA MET A 248 23.42 9.14 0.68
C MET A 248 22.50 9.14 -0.55
N PRO A 249 21.98 7.97 -0.99
CA PRO A 249 21.07 7.88 -2.13
C PRO A 249 19.67 8.44 -1.82
N ASP A 250 19.06 9.13 -2.78
CA ASP A 250 17.70 9.65 -2.66
C ASP A 250 16.64 8.52 -2.69
N THR A 251 16.08 8.22 -1.52
CA THR A 251 15.03 7.21 -1.33
C THR A 251 13.61 7.75 -1.52
N SER A 252 13.43 9.07 -1.69
CA SER A 252 12.10 9.71 -1.75
C SER A 252 11.26 9.21 -2.92
N SER A 253 11.90 8.93 -4.05
CA SER A 253 11.29 8.34 -5.25
C SER A 253 10.71 6.94 -4.99
N MET A 254 11.43 6.12 -4.22
CA MET A 254 11.05 4.74 -3.89
C MET A 254 9.92 4.70 -2.85
N VAL A 255 9.96 5.60 -1.85
CA VAL A 255 8.84 5.82 -0.91
C VAL A 255 7.59 6.30 -1.66
N SER A 256 7.73 7.23 -2.61
CA SER A 256 6.62 7.73 -3.44
C SER A 256 6.03 6.62 -4.31
N GLY A 257 6.87 5.74 -4.88
CA GLY A 257 6.42 4.55 -5.61
C GLY A 257 5.59 3.59 -4.75
N MET A 258 6.02 3.35 -3.51
CA MET A 258 5.27 2.52 -2.55
C MET A 258 3.92 3.15 -2.16
N THR A 259 3.86 4.49 -2.00
CA THR A 259 2.61 5.22 -1.77
C THR A 259 1.65 5.07 -2.95
N ASN A 260 2.11 5.31 -4.18
CA ASN A 260 1.29 5.15 -5.38
C ASN A 260 0.76 3.71 -5.54
N LEU A 261 1.55 2.70 -5.16
CA LEU A 261 1.12 1.30 -5.14
C LEU A 261 0.03 1.06 -4.08
N SER A 262 0.20 1.59 -2.87
CA SER A 262 -0.81 1.55 -1.81
C SER A 262 -2.13 2.17 -2.27
N ASP A 263 -2.09 3.36 -2.86
CA ASP A 263 -3.28 4.08 -3.30
C ASP A 263 -4.02 3.33 -4.43
N ALA A 264 -3.28 2.74 -5.38
CA ALA A 264 -3.85 1.91 -6.44
C ALA A 264 -4.48 0.60 -5.91
N VAL A 265 -3.86 -0.02 -4.91
CA VAL A 265 -4.39 -1.19 -4.19
C VAL A 265 -5.65 -0.82 -3.40
N GLY A 266 -5.69 0.36 -2.78
CA GLY A 266 -6.88 0.89 -2.10
C GLY A 266 -8.05 1.12 -3.06
N ALA A 267 -7.82 1.80 -4.18
CA ALA A 267 -8.84 2.04 -5.20
C ALA A 267 -9.39 0.72 -5.81
N LEU A 268 -8.53 -0.30 -5.97
CA LEU A 268 -8.96 -1.62 -6.44
C LEU A 268 -9.80 -2.35 -5.38
N ALA A 269 -9.49 -2.22 -4.08
CA ALA A 269 -10.30 -2.77 -2.99
C ALA A 269 -11.70 -2.13 -2.90
N GLU A 270 -11.80 -0.81 -3.08
CA GLU A 270 -13.08 -0.09 -3.19
C GLU A 270 -13.87 -0.54 -4.43
N GLY A 271 -13.20 -0.71 -5.57
CA GLY A 271 -13.79 -1.25 -6.80
C GLY A 271 -14.35 -2.66 -6.63
N THR A 272 -13.60 -3.58 -6.03
CA THR A 272 -14.08 -4.96 -5.77
C THR A 272 -15.20 -5.00 -4.73
N SER A 273 -15.20 -4.10 -3.74
CA SER A 273 -16.27 -3.98 -2.74
C SER A 273 -17.57 -3.44 -3.36
N SER A 274 -17.43 -2.54 -4.32
CA SER A 274 -18.56 -2.00 -5.11
C SER A 274 -19.14 -3.06 -6.06
N LEU A 275 -18.27 -3.86 -6.69
CA LEU A 275 -18.66 -5.00 -7.51
C LEU A 275 -19.44 -6.05 -6.70
N ALA A 276 -18.94 -6.45 -5.53
CA ALA A 276 -19.63 -7.39 -4.65
C ALA A 276 -21.04 -6.90 -4.29
N SER A 277 -21.16 -5.63 -3.86
CA SER A 277 -22.46 -5.00 -3.54
C SER A 277 -23.47 -5.06 -4.71
N GLY A 278 -23.01 -4.82 -5.94
CA GLY A 278 -23.86 -4.89 -7.14
C GLY A 278 -24.25 -6.32 -7.54
N VAL A 279 -23.41 -7.30 -7.23
CA VAL A 279 -23.73 -8.73 -7.43
C VAL A 279 -24.69 -9.25 -6.35
N ASP A 280 -24.60 -8.76 -5.11
CA ASP A 280 -25.60 -9.04 -4.06
C ASP A 280 -26.98 -8.50 -4.44
N GLU A 281 -27.06 -7.27 -4.98
CA GLU A 281 -28.32 -6.69 -5.47
C GLU A 281 -28.91 -7.49 -6.65
N LEU A 282 -28.07 -7.90 -7.62
CA LEU A 282 -28.45 -8.79 -8.71
C LEU A 282 -28.96 -10.16 -8.20
N THR A 283 -28.34 -10.69 -7.14
CA THR A 283 -28.72 -11.96 -6.52
C THR A 283 -30.07 -11.85 -5.81
N GLY A 284 -30.34 -10.74 -5.12
CA GLY A 284 -31.66 -10.45 -4.55
C GLY A 284 -32.75 -10.42 -5.63
N GLY A 285 -32.55 -9.64 -6.69
CA GLY A 285 -33.49 -9.58 -7.81
C GLY A 285 -33.71 -10.93 -8.53
N ALA A 286 -32.69 -11.78 -8.58
CA ALA A 286 -32.80 -13.14 -9.10
C ALA A 286 -33.61 -14.07 -8.17
N GLN A 287 -33.44 -13.95 -6.85
CA GLN A 287 -34.23 -14.69 -5.85
C GLN A 287 -35.69 -14.25 -5.81
N ASP A 288 -35.98 -12.96 -5.99
CA ASP A 288 -37.34 -12.43 -6.13
C ASP A 288 -38.00 -12.96 -7.42
N LEU A 289 -37.29 -12.96 -8.55
CA LEU A 289 -37.77 -13.52 -9.82
C LEU A 289 -38.06 -15.03 -9.70
N SER A 290 -37.17 -15.79 -9.07
CA SER A 290 -37.35 -17.20 -8.74
C SER A 290 -38.60 -17.43 -7.88
N SER A 291 -38.77 -16.64 -6.82
CA SER A 291 -39.92 -16.75 -5.90
C SER A 291 -41.24 -16.38 -6.56
N GLY A 292 -41.26 -15.32 -7.37
CA GLY A 292 -42.40 -14.92 -8.20
C GLY A 292 -42.77 -16.00 -9.22
N ALA A 293 -41.76 -16.62 -9.86
CA ALA A 293 -42.00 -17.69 -10.81
C ALA A 293 -42.62 -18.94 -10.16
N ALA A 294 -42.11 -19.37 -9.00
CA ALA A 294 -42.71 -20.49 -8.26
C ALA A 294 -44.16 -20.17 -7.82
N ALA A 295 -44.45 -18.93 -7.40
CA ALA A 295 -45.80 -18.51 -7.04
C ALA A 295 -46.77 -18.53 -8.24
N PHE A 296 -46.32 -18.05 -9.40
CA PHE A 296 -47.04 -18.17 -10.68
C PHE A 296 -47.30 -19.64 -11.03
N GLY A 297 -46.27 -20.49 -11.00
CA GLY A 297 -46.36 -21.91 -11.37
C GLY A 297 -47.40 -22.65 -10.53
N GLN A 298 -47.47 -22.35 -9.23
CA GLN A 298 -48.51 -22.86 -8.33
C GLN A 298 -49.91 -22.32 -8.64
N GLY A 299 -50.03 -21.07 -9.09
CA GLY A 299 -51.29 -20.47 -9.52
C GLY A 299 -51.84 -21.10 -10.81
N LEU A 300 -50.97 -21.24 -11.82
CA LEU A 300 -51.29 -21.86 -13.10
C LEU A 300 -51.64 -23.34 -12.97
N ASN A 301 -50.91 -24.11 -12.15
CA ASN A 301 -51.25 -25.51 -11.88
C ASN A 301 -52.59 -25.67 -11.15
N ARG A 302 -52.91 -24.79 -10.18
CA ARG A 302 -54.24 -24.74 -9.53
C ARG A 302 -55.34 -24.47 -10.55
N LEU A 303 -55.15 -23.47 -11.41
CA LEU A 303 -56.11 -23.11 -12.45
C LEU A 303 -56.31 -24.27 -13.45
N ASN A 304 -55.24 -24.92 -13.90
CA ASN A 304 -55.31 -26.03 -14.85
C ASN A 304 -56.08 -27.24 -14.27
N GLY A 305 -55.83 -27.61 -13.02
CA GLY A 305 -56.60 -28.64 -12.32
C GLY A 305 -58.09 -28.30 -12.21
N SER A 306 -58.42 -27.04 -11.94
CA SER A 306 -59.81 -26.55 -11.92
C SER A 306 -60.47 -26.59 -13.31
N SER A 307 -59.75 -26.21 -14.38
CA SER A 307 -60.25 -26.31 -15.75
C SER A 307 -60.48 -27.75 -16.21
N GLY A 308 -59.62 -28.70 -15.81
CA GLY A 308 -59.84 -30.13 -16.07
C GLY A 308 -61.12 -30.67 -15.41
N GLN A 309 -61.43 -30.23 -14.18
CA GLN A 309 -62.70 -30.55 -13.51
C GLN A 309 -63.90 -29.95 -14.26
N LEU A 310 -63.77 -28.72 -14.76
CA LEU A 310 -64.81 -28.03 -15.52
C LEU A 310 -65.11 -28.71 -16.86
N VAL A 311 -64.07 -29.13 -17.61
CA VAL A 311 -64.21 -29.97 -18.81
C VAL A 311 -64.88 -31.31 -18.48
N SER A 312 -64.52 -31.94 -17.35
CA SER A 312 -65.07 -33.24 -16.94
C SER A 312 -66.57 -33.16 -16.67
N ALA A 313 -67.03 -32.17 -15.88
CA ALA A 313 -68.45 -31.93 -15.63
C ALA A 313 -69.21 -31.57 -16.93
N SER A 314 -68.59 -30.76 -17.80
CA SER A 314 -69.15 -30.42 -19.10
C SER A 314 -69.28 -31.64 -20.04
N SER A 315 -68.33 -32.59 -19.99
CA SER A 315 -68.40 -33.83 -20.77
C SER A 315 -69.59 -34.70 -20.36
N GLN A 316 -69.87 -34.78 -19.05
CA GLN A 316 -71.05 -35.49 -18.54
C GLN A 316 -72.36 -34.86 -19.02
N ILE A 317 -72.47 -33.52 -18.98
CA ILE A 317 -73.63 -32.78 -19.52
C ILE A 317 -73.80 -33.05 -21.01
N ASN A 318 -72.72 -32.99 -21.79
CA ASN A 318 -72.74 -33.22 -23.23
C ASN A 318 -73.17 -34.66 -23.56
N ALA A 319 -72.71 -35.65 -22.78
CA ALA A 319 -73.12 -37.04 -22.90
C ALA A 319 -74.61 -37.24 -22.53
N ALA A 320 -75.10 -36.58 -21.47
CA ALA A 320 -76.51 -36.64 -21.08
C ALA A 320 -77.43 -36.00 -22.13
N LEU A 321 -77.08 -34.82 -22.65
CA LEU A 321 -77.78 -34.17 -23.77
C LEU A 321 -77.79 -35.08 -25.01
N SER A 322 -76.64 -35.63 -25.39
CA SER A 322 -76.52 -36.53 -26.54
C SER A 322 -77.35 -37.80 -26.38
N ALA A 323 -77.41 -38.37 -25.17
CA ALA A 323 -78.21 -39.55 -24.87
C ALA A 323 -79.72 -39.27 -24.95
N VAL A 324 -80.18 -38.13 -24.40
CA VAL A 324 -81.60 -37.72 -24.49
C VAL A 324 -81.97 -37.39 -25.95
N ALA A 325 -81.14 -36.64 -26.67
CA ALA A 325 -81.39 -36.31 -28.08
C ALA A 325 -81.43 -37.57 -28.98
N SER A 326 -80.50 -38.51 -28.79
CA SER A 326 -80.48 -39.79 -29.53
C SER A 326 -81.69 -40.67 -29.19
N GLY A 327 -82.05 -40.74 -27.90
CA GLY A 327 -83.22 -41.46 -27.42
C GLY A 327 -84.54 -40.91 -27.97
N LEU A 328 -84.59 -39.62 -28.34
CA LEU A 328 -85.75 -38.97 -28.95
C LEU A 328 -85.77 -39.06 -30.48
N GLN A 329 -84.63 -38.95 -31.16
CA GLN A 329 -84.57 -39.11 -32.62
C GLN A 329 -84.90 -40.54 -33.09
N GLY A 330 -84.59 -41.54 -32.25
CA GLY A 330 -84.93 -42.94 -32.50
C GLY A 330 -86.27 -43.41 -31.88
N ALA A 331 -87.02 -42.54 -31.20
CA ALA A 331 -88.26 -42.91 -30.55
C ALA A 331 -89.42 -43.03 -31.54
N ASP A 332 -90.05 -44.21 -31.59
CA ASP A 332 -91.42 -44.30 -32.03
C ASP A 332 -92.30 -43.74 -30.89
N LEU A 333 -92.79 -42.52 -31.06
CA LEU A 333 -93.61 -41.83 -30.03
C LEU A 333 -94.93 -42.55 -29.71
N SER A 334 -95.30 -43.60 -30.46
CA SER A 334 -96.41 -44.50 -30.09
C SER A 334 -96.00 -45.62 -29.11
N GLN A 335 -94.71 -45.85 -28.89
CA GLN A 335 -94.15 -46.88 -28.01
C GLN A 335 -93.68 -46.30 -26.67
N LEU A 336 -94.60 -46.30 -25.70
CA LEU A 336 -94.46 -45.70 -24.36
C LEU A 336 -93.21 -46.14 -23.56
N ASP A 337 -92.66 -47.33 -23.80
CA ASP A 337 -91.51 -47.83 -23.06
C ASP A 337 -90.17 -47.15 -23.42
N GLN A 338 -90.06 -46.50 -24.59
CA GLN A 338 -88.90 -45.66 -24.91
C GLN A 338 -88.96 -44.33 -24.14
N LEU A 339 -90.15 -43.73 -24.01
CA LEU A 339 -90.39 -42.50 -23.25
C LEU A 339 -90.10 -42.65 -21.75
N ARG A 340 -90.17 -43.87 -21.20
CA ARG A 340 -89.80 -44.16 -19.80
C ARG A 340 -88.34 -43.91 -19.45
N GLN A 341 -87.43 -43.87 -20.42
CA GLN A 341 -86.01 -43.62 -20.16
C GLN A 341 -85.69 -42.11 -20.09
N LEU A 342 -86.58 -41.26 -20.60
CA LEU A 342 -86.37 -39.82 -20.66
C LEU A 342 -86.25 -39.12 -19.29
N PRO A 343 -87.09 -39.43 -18.28
CA PRO A 343 -86.92 -38.86 -16.94
C PRO A 343 -85.55 -39.16 -16.31
N GLY A 344 -84.96 -40.32 -16.62
CA GLY A 344 -83.60 -40.67 -16.18
C GLY A 344 -82.54 -39.76 -16.82
N GLY A 345 -82.60 -39.58 -18.15
CA GLY A 345 -81.67 -38.70 -18.86
C GLY A 345 -81.82 -37.22 -18.51
N LEU A 346 -83.06 -36.75 -18.28
CA LEU A 346 -83.34 -35.38 -17.84
C LEU A 346 -82.86 -35.12 -16.40
N ASN A 347 -82.98 -36.09 -15.49
CA ASN A 347 -82.39 -35.99 -14.15
C ASN A 347 -80.86 -36.03 -14.20
N ALA A 348 -80.25 -36.93 -14.97
CA ALA A 348 -78.79 -36.97 -15.15
C ALA A 348 -78.23 -35.65 -15.71
N LEU A 349 -78.97 -35.02 -16.63
CA LEU A 349 -78.64 -33.69 -17.14
C LEU A 349 -78.77 -32.59 -16.08
N ALA A 350 -79.81 -32.64 -15.23
CA ALA A 350 -79.96 -31.73 -14.10
C ALA A 350 -78.86 -31.91 -13.04
N ASP A 351 -78.49 -33.15 -12.72
CA ASP A 351 -77.41 -33.46 -11.79
C ASP A 351 -76.04 -33.00 -12.34
N GLY A 352 -75.79 -33.19 -13.64
CA GLY A 352 -74.62 -32.66 -14.32
C GLY A 352 -74.56 -31.12 -14.28
N LEU A 353 -75.69 -30.44 -14.50
CA LEU A 353 -75.79 -28.98 -14.35
C LEU A 353 -75.57 -28.54 -12.90
N ALA A 354 -76.07 -29.29 -11.92
CA ALA A 354 -75.84 -29.02 -10.50
C ALA A 354 -74.37 -29.20 -10.09
N GLU A 355 -73.66 -30.18 -10.67
CA GLU A 355 -72.22 -30.31 -10.49
C GLU A 355 -71.46 -29.18 -11.20
N LEU A 356 -71.75 -28.89 -12.47
CA LEU A 356 -71.17 -27.76 -13.21
C LEU A 356 -71.30 -26.45 -12.41
N ARG A 357 -72.50 -26.20 -11.85
CA ARG A 357 -72.81 -25.04 -11.01
C ARG A 357 -71.93 -24.96 -9.75
N GLN A 358 -71.56 -26.10 -9.15
CA GLN A 358 -70.60 -26.16 -8.04
C GLN A 358 -69.15 -25.99 -8.49
N GLN A 359 -68.73 -26.66 -9.58
CA GLN A 359 -67.35 -26.57 -10.07
C GLN A 359 -67.05 -25.16 -10.60
N VAL A 360 -67.99 -24.48 -11.27
CA VAL A 360 -67.86 -23.06 -11.68
C VAL A 360 -67.55 -22.15 -10.49
N VAL A 361 -68.23 -22.30 -9.35
CA VAL A 361 -67.96 -21.49 -8.15
C VAL A 361 -66.56 -21.77 -7.59
N ARG A 362 -66.10 -23.04 -7.59
CA ARG A 362 -64.73 -23.38 -7.17
C ARG A 362 -63.67 -22.85 -8.14
N VAL A 363 -63.91 -23.00 -9.45
CA VAL A 363 -63.06 -22.48 -10.52
C VAL A 363 -62.93 -20.98 -10.38
N GLN A 364 -64.04 -20.24 -10.21
CA GLN A 364 -64.06 -18.79 -10.03
C GLN A 364 -63.30 -18.36 -8.77
N GLN A 365 -63.45 -19.06 -7.64
CA GLN A 365 -62.67 -18.79 -6.43
C GLN A 365 -61.17 -19.05 -6.63
N GLY A 366 -60.82 -20.11 -7.37
CA GLY A 366 -59.44 -20.38 -7.78
C GLY A 366 -58.90 -19.32 -8.74
N TYR A 367 -59.72 -18.85 -9.67
CA TYR A 367 -59.41 -17.81 -10.66
C TYR A 367 -59.10 -16.48 -9.96
N ALA A 368 -60.00 -16.02 -9.09
CA ALA A 368 -59.87 -14.79 -8.33
C ALA A 368 -58.68 -14.80 -7.33
N GLN A 369 -58.14 -15.96 -6.98
CA GLN A 369 -56.88 -16.10 -6.23
C GLN A 369 -55.65 -16.22 -7.15
N ALA A 370 -55.79 -16.89 -8.29
CA ALA A 370 -54.70 -17.13 -9.23
C ALA A 370 -54.36 -15.87 -10.04
N LEU A 371 -55.35 -15.14 -10.58
CA LEU A 371 -55.14 -13.97 -11.44
C LEU A 371 -54.31 -12.87 -10.77
N PRO A 372 -54.58 -12.45 -9.51
CA PRO A 372 -53.77 -11.44 -8.84
C PRO A 372 -52.34 -11.90 -8.52
N ALA A 373 -52.14 -13.18 -8.24
CA ALA A 373 -50.81 -13.75 -8.00
C ALA A 373 -50.00 -13.87 -9.31
N LEU A 374 -50.66 -14.28 -10.39
CA LEU A 374 -50.20 -14.30 -11.78
C LEU A 374 -49.78 -12.89 -12.24
N GLU A 375 -50.62 -11.89 -11.98
CA GLU A 375 -50.35 -10.50 -12.32
C GLU A 375 -49.17 -9.94 -11.52
N GLY A 376 -49.17 -10.06 -10.19
CA GLY A 376 -48.08 -9.60 -9.34
C GLY A 376 -46.73 -10.26 -9.65
N ALA A 377 -46.72 -11.56 -9.98
CA ALA A 377 -45.52 -12.26 -10.40
C ALA A 377 -44.96 -11.72 -11.73
N ILE A 378 -45.82 -11.35 -12.69
CA ILE A 378 -45.37 -10.77 -13.97
C ILE A 378 -45.04 -9.28 -13.85
N GLU A 379 -45.67 -8.53 -12.94
CA GLU A 379 -45.21 -7.18 -12.60
C GLU A 379 -43.80 -7.22 -12.00
N GLY A 380 -43.50 -8.22 -11.16
CA GLY A 380 -42.18 -8.48 -10.57
C GLY A 380 -41.08 -8.88 -11.56
N ILE A 381 -41.39 -9.43 -12.74
CA ILE A 381 -40.40 -9.57 -13.82
C ILE A 381 -39.96 -8.16 -14.24
N PRO A 382 -38.67 -7.79 -14.21
CA PRO A 382 -38.23 -6.45 -14.61
C PRO A 382 -38.75 -6.06 -16.00
N ALA A 383 -39.14 -4.80 -16.19
CA ALA A 383 -39.30 -4.27 -17.54
C ALA A 383 -37.96 -4.41 -18.30
N GLY A 384 -37.99 -4.50 -19.63
CA GLY A 384 -36.80 -4.78 -20.44
C GLY A 384 -35.71 -3.71 -20.36
N THR A 385 -34.87 -3.75 -19.33
CA THR A 385 -33.85 -2.74 -19.00
C THR A 385 -32.44 -3.12 -19.44
N LEU A 386 -32.12 -4.42 -19.53
CA LEU A 386 -30.83 -4.89 -20.05
C LEU A 386 -30.65 -4.47 -21.51
N THR A 387 -29.71 -3.58 -21.77
CA THR A 387 -29.31 -3.17 -23.13
C THR A 387 -28.37 -4.19 -23.77
N GLU A 388 -28.28 -4.21 -25.11
CA GLU A 388 -27.29 -5.04 -25.83
C GLU A 388 -25.85 -4.73 -25.37
N GLU A 389 -25.58 -3.48 -24.97
CA GLU A 389 -24.30 -3.00 -24.46
C GLU A 389 -23.97 -3.57 -23.07
N GLN A 390 -24.96 -3.64 -22.17
CA GLN A 390 -24.82 -4.31 -20.86
C GLN A 390 -24.66 -5.82 -21.03
N VAL A 391 -25.44 -6.46 -21.91
CA VAL A 391 -25.34 -7.89 -22.22
C VAL A 391 -23.99 -8.23 -22.84
N GLY A 392 -23.50 -7.41 -23.77
CA GLY A 392 -22.15 -7.52 -24.34
C GLY A 392 -21.04 -7.37 -23.29
N SER A 393 -21.20 -6.44 -22.34
CA SER A 393 -20.26 -6.27 -21.22
C SER A 393 -20.23 -7.49 -20.30
N LEU A 394 -21.39 -8.09 -20.01
CA LEU A 394 -21.52 -9.30 -19.19
C LEU A 394 -20.88 -10.52 -19.87
N MET A 395 -21.06 -10.68 -21.19
CA MET A 395 -20.40 -11.73 -21.96
C MET A 395 -18.88 -11.49 -22.10
N ALA A 396 -18.43 -10.25 -22.20
CA ALA A 396 -17.00 -9.91 -22.20
C ALA A 396 -16.33 -10.27 -20.87
N LEU A 397 -16.97 -9.96 -19.74
CA LEU A 397 -16.51 -10.37 -18.41
C LEU A 397 -16.45 -11.90 -18.28
N ALA A 398 -17.53 -12.60 -18.61
CA ALA A 398 -17.57 -14.08 -18.54
C ALA A 398 -16.55 -14.75 -19.47
N SER A 399 -16.29 -14.21 -20.66
CA SER A 399 -15.24 -14.71 -21.56
C SER A 399 -13.81 -14.33 -21.18
N THR A 400 -13.65 -13.46 -20.17
CA THR A 400 -12.34 -13.17 -19.53
C THR A 400 -12.09 -14.08 -18.31
N SER A 401 -13.11 -14.78 -17.80
CA SER A 401 -12.94 -15.79 -16.76
C SER A 401 -12.14 -17.00 -17.27
N GLN A 402 -11.38 -17.62 -16.37
CA GLN A 402 -10.71 -18.90 -16.63
C GLN A 402 -11.64 -20.10 -16.43
N ASN A 403 -12.85 -19.90 -15.87
CA ASN A 403 -13.85 -20.94 -15.71
C ASN A 403 -14.77 -21.03 -16.96
N PRO A 404 -14.76 -22.13 -17.73
CA PRO A 404 -15.60 -22.26 -18.91
C PRO A 404 -17.10 -22.28 -18.60
N ASP A 405 -17.49 -22.67 -17.37
CA ASP A 405 -18.89 -22.73 -16.96
C ASP A 405 -19.51 -21.33 -16.78
N ASP A 406 -18.73 -20.27 -16.56
CA ASP A 406 -19.23 -18.90 -16.40
C ASP A 406 -19.88 -18.39 -17.71
N LEU A 407 -19.26 -18.70 -18.84
CA LEU A 407 -19.80 -18.40 -20.17
C LEU A 407 -21.08 -19.18 -20.46
N VAL A 408 -21.14 -20.46 -20.05
CA VAL A 408 -22.35 -21.28 -20.18
C VAL A 408 -23.47 -20.70 -19.33
N THR A 409 -23.16 -20.33 -18.10
CA THR A 409 -24.08 -19.72 -17.14
C THR A 409 -24.64 -18.40 -17.67
N VAL A 410 -23.80 -17.46 -18.14
CA VAL A 410 -24.28 -16.17 -18.69
C VAL A 410 -25.13 -16.35 -19.95
N ASN A 411 -24.83 -17.32 -20.82
CA ASN A 411 -25.69 -17.62 -21.98
C ASN A 411 -27.06 -18.20 -21.56
N GLN A 412 -27.10 -19.08 -20.57
CA GLN A 412 -28.36 -19.57 -19.98
C GLN A 412 -29.14 -18.43 -19.31
N LEU A 413 -28.46 -17.55 -18.59
CA LEU A 413 -29.01 -16.36 -17.93
C LEU A 413 -29.72 -15.44 -18.94
N LEU A 414 -29.07 -15.16 -20.08
CA LEU A 414 -29.63 -14.35 -21.16
C LEU A 414 -30.84 -15.03 -21.82
N ALA A 415 -30.78 -16.33 -22.08
CA ALA A 415 -31.90 -17.09 -22.64
C ALA A 415 -33.11 -17.11 -21.68
N ASN A 416 -32.87 -17.30 -20.38
CA ASN A 416 -33.90 -17.28 -19.34
C ASN A 416 -34.54 -15.88 -19.19
N TYR A 417 -33.74 -14.81 -19.29
CA TYR A 417 -34.25 -13.43 -19.32
C TYR A 417 -35.10 -13.15 -20.58
N GLN A 418 -34.67 -13.60 -21.76
CA GLN A 418 -35.45 -13.48 -23.00
C GLN A 418 -36.76 -14.27 -22.92
N ALA A 419 -36.75 -15.46 -22.31
CA ALA A 419 -37.97 -16.22 -22.01
C ALA A 419 -38.90 -15.47 -21.04
N ALA A 420 -38.37 -14.85 -19.98
CA ALA A 420 -39.15 -14.05 -19.03
C ALA A 420 -39.79 -12.81 -19.67
N GLN A 421 -39.05 -12.08 -20.51
CA GLN A 421 -39.60 -10.96 -21.31
C GLN A 421 -40.68 -11.45 -22.29
N THR A 422 -40.48 -12.62 -22.91
CA THR A 422 -41.47 -13.24 -23.81
C THR A 422 -42.76 -13.57 -23.05
N VAL A 423 -42.66 -14.20 -21.87
CA VAL A 423 -43.81 -14.51 -21.01
C VAL A 423 -44.53 -13.25 -20.53
N LYS A 424 -43.80 -12.18 -20.16
CA LYS A 424 -44.39 -10.87 -19.82
C LYS A 424 -45.15 -10.25 -21.00
N GLY A 425 -44.60 -10.32 -22.21
CA GLY A 425 -45.26 -9.87 -23.44
C GLY A 425 -46.50 -10.70 -23.81
N THR A 426 -46.41 -12.03 -23.75
CA THR A 426 -47.54 -12.94 -23.99
C THR A 426 -48.66 -12.74 -22.97
N TYR A 427 -48.33 -12.56 -21.68
CA TYR A 427 -49.34 -12.23 -20.67
C TYR A 427 -50.01 -10.90 -20.95
N ALA A 428 -49.24 -9.84 -21.25
CA ALA A 428 -49.82 -8.54 -21.59
C ALA A 428 -50.81 -8.61 -22.78
N ALA A 429 -50.51 -9.45 -23.78
CA ALA A 429 -51.41 -9.69 -24.92
C ALA A 429 -52.63 -10.59 -24.59
N THR A 430 -52.58 -11.39 -23.53
CA THR A 430 -53.66 -12.31 -23.11
C THR A 430 -54.45 -11.83 -21.89
N LYS A 431 -54.00 -10.77 -21.20
CA LYS A 431 -54.59 -10.22 -19.97
C LYS A 431 -56.08 -9.91 -20.12
N ASP A 432 -56.48 -9.33 -21.25
CA ASP A 432 -57.90 -9.01 -21.53
C ASP A 432 -58.76 -10.26 -21.78
N ALA A 433 -58.16 -11.36 -22.25
CA ALA A 433 -58.84 -12.65 -22.37
C ALA A 433 -58.99 -13.33 -21.00
N PHE A 434 -57.97 -13.26 -20.12
CA PHE A 434 -58.07 -13.75 -18.75
C PHE A 434 -59.09 -12.95 -17.92
N SER A 435 -59.11 -11.61 -18.03
CA SER A 435 -60.10 -10.79 -17.32
C SER A 435 -61.51 -10.95 -17.86
N GLY A 436 -61.68 -11.12 -19.18
CA GLY A 436 -62.96 -11.50 -19.79
C GLY A 436 -63.46 -12.88 -19.33
N ALA A 437 -62.56 -13.84 -19.16
CA ALA A 437 -62.89 -15.16 -18.60
C ALA A 437 -63.25 -15.10 -17.11
N ASP A 438 -62.56 -14.29 -16.29
CA ASP A 438 -62.94 -14.04 -14.90
C ASP A 438 -64.32 -13.40 -14.78
N GLN A 439 -64.63 -12.39 -15.61
CA GLN A 439 -65.97 -11.78 -15.66
C GLN A 439 -67.06 -12.79 -16.03
N LEU A 440 -66.79 -13.68 -16.98
CA LEU A 440 -67.76 -14.69 -17.43
C LEU A 440 -67.93 -15.82 -16.40
N LEU A 441 -66.85 -16.26 -15.75
CA LEU A 441 -66.91 -17.16 -14.60
C LEU A 441 -67.60 -16.52 -13.40
N GLY A 442 -67.37 -15.23 -13.14
CA GLY A 442 -68.03 -14.43 -12.11
C GLY A 442 -69.53 -14.31 -12.34
N ALA A 443 -69.96 -14.05 -13.58
CA ALA A 443 -71.37 -14.04 -13.96
C ALA A 443 -72.01 -15.42 -13.75
N LEU A 444 -71.37 -16.51 -14.20
CA LEU A 444 -71.85 -17.88 -14.01
C LEU A 444 -71.85 -18.31 -12.53
N ALA A 445 -70.89 -17.83 -11.72
CA ALA A 445 -70.83 -18.10 -10.28
C ALA A 445 -71.87 -17.29 -9.48
N ALA A 446 -72.22 -16.08 -9.92
CA ALA A 446 -73.30 -15.28 -9.36
C ALA A 446 -74.67 -15.88 -9.72
N ASP A 447 -74.87 -16.30 -10.97
CA ASP A 447 -76.04 -17.04 -11.44
C ASP A 447 -76.22 -18.34 -10.63
N ALA A 448 -75.12 -19.08 -10.46
CA ALA A 448 -75.04 -20.29 -9.65
C ALA A 448 -75.48 -20.11 -8.19
N GLN A 449 -75.10 -19.00 -7.55
CA GLN A 449 -75.41 -18.74 -6.13
C GLN A 449 -76.79 -18.12 -5.91
N SER A 450 -77.31 -17.38 -6.89
CA SER A 450 -78.56 -16.59 -6.76
C SER A 450 -79.83 -17.33 -7.20
N GLY A 451 -79.71 -18.54 -7.78
CA GLY A 451 -80.84 -19.23 -8.38
C GLY A 451 -81.17 -18.71 -9.79
N GLY A 452 -80.14 -18.32 -10.54
CA GLY A 452 -80.24 -17.80 -11.89
C GLY A 452 -80.53 -18.85 -12.97
N ALA A 453 -80.22 -18.53 -14.22
CA ALA A 453 -80.57 -19.29 -15.42
C ALA A 453 -80.15 -20.77 -15.34
N LEU A 454 -78.96 -21.11 -14.85
CA LEU A 454 -78.50 -22.50 -14.75
C LEU A 454 -79.32 -23.29 -13.71
N ALA A 455 -79.63 -22.67 -12.57
CA ALA A 455 -80.45 -23.30 -11.53
C ALA A 455 -81.94 -23.38 -11.93
N GLN A 456 -82.42 -22.42 -12.73
CA GLN A 456 -83.76 -22.44 -13.32
C GLN A 456 -83.87 -23.51 -14.41
N GLN A 457 -82.83 -23.73 -15.21
CA GLN A 457 -82.74 -24.84 -16.16
C GLN A 457 -82.66 -26.19 -15.44
N GLU A 458 -81.86 -26.31 -14.37
CA GLU A 458 -81.85 -27.51 -13.49
C GLU A 458 -83.27 -27.81 -12.98
N ALA A 459 -83.95 -26.82 -12.39
CA ALA A 459 -85.30 -26.98 -11.86
C ALA A 459 -86.33 -27.30 -12.94
N ALA A 460 -86.22 -26.69 -14.13
CA ALA A 460 -87.07 -26.98 -15.27
C ALA A 460 -86.86 -28.40 -15.81
N LEU A 461 -85.62 -28.90 -15.85
CA LEU A 461 -85.30 -30.27 -16.26
C LEU A 461 -85.82 -31.31 -15.26
N ARG A 462 -85.64 -31.10 -13.96
CA ARG A 462 -86.24 -31.97 -12.91
C ARG A 462 -87.78 -31.94 -12.97
N SER A 463 -88.36 -30.76 -13.20
CA SER A 463 -89.81 -30.59 -13.36
C SER A 463 -90.32 -31.33 -14.61
N MET A 464 -89.63 -31.21 -15.75
CA MET A 464 -89.97 -31.96 -16.97
C MET A 464 -89.78 -33.47 -16.82
N ALA A 465 -88.75 -33.93 -16.10
CA ALA A 465 -88.56 -35.35 -15.80
C ALA A 465 -89.79 -35.92 -15.05
N SER A 466 -90.22 -35.25 -13.97
CA SER A 466 -91.41 -35.62 -13.20
C SER A 466 -92.71 -35.49 -14.01
N ALA A 467 -92.81 -34.45 -14.85
CA ALA A 467 -93.95 -34.25 -15.74
C ALA A 467 -94.04 -35.35 -16.81
N LEU A 468 -92.93 -35.79 -17.40
CA LEU A 468 -92.89 -36.94 -18.33
C LEU A 468 -93.20 -38.26 -17.63
N GLU A 469 -92.64 -38.48 -16.44
CA GLU A 469 -92.92 -39.66 -15.62
C GLU A 469 -94.43 -39.77 -15.27
N THR A 470 -95.10 -38.62 -15.15
CA THR A 470 -96.57 -38.52 -15.02
C THR A 470 -97.31 -38.64 -16.37
N ALA A 471 -96.85 -37.97 -17.42
CA ALA A 471 -97.52 -37.86 -18.72
C ALA A 471 -97.39 -39.11 -19.61
N VAL A 472 -96.41 -39.99 -19.33
CA VAL A 472 -96.36 -41.36 -19.86
C VAL A 472 -97.57 -42.20 -19.37
N GLY A 473 -98.26 -41.76 -18.31
CA GLY A 473 -99.59 -42.26 -17.93
C GLY A 473 -100.79 -41.52 -18.55
N GLY A 474 -100.56 -40.49 -19.39
CA GLY A 474 -101.55 -39.43 -19.68
C GLY A 474 -101.66 -38.93 -21.13
N GLY A 475 -100.93 -39.48 -22.10
CA GLY A 475 -101.27 -39.37 -23.53
C GLY A 475 -101.12 -38.01 -24.22
N GLN A 476 -100.33 -37.08 -23.67
CA GLN A 476 -100.14 -35.73 -24.22
C GLN A 476 -98.84 -35.64 -25.04
N LEU A 477 -98.94 -35.94 -26.34
CA LEU A 477 -97.78 -36.13 -27.24
C LEU A 477 -97.29 -34.84 -27.94
N ASP A 478 -98.16 -33.86 -28.18
CA ASP A 478 -97.82 -32.68 -29.02
C ASP A 478 -96.81 -31.71 -28.37
N GLN A 479 -96.74 -31.67 -27.04
CA GLN A 479 -95.72 -30.88 -26.31
C GLN A 479 -94.35 -31.58 -26.32
N LEU A 480 -94.33 -32.89 -26.57
CA LEU A 480 -93.14 -33.74 -26.52
C LEU A 480 -92.25 -33.51 -27.76
N SER A 481 -92.85 -33.24 -28.93
CA SER A 481 -92.11 -32.95 -30.18
C SER A 481 -91.33 -31.63 -30.12
N GLN A 482 -91.94 -30.55 -29.63
CA GLN A 482 -91.24 -29.27 -29.43
C GLN A 482 -90.11 -29.38 -28.40
N LEU A 483 -90.28 -30.24 -27.38
CA LEU A 483 -89.22 -30.56 -26.43
C LEU A 483 -88.06 -31.34 -27.09
N VAL A 484 -88.34 -32.23 -28.05
CA VAL A 484 -87.29 -32.91 -28.85
C VAL A 484 -86.45 -31.90 -29.62
N GLU A 485 -87.09 -30.98 -30.36
CA GLU A 485 -86.38 -29.98 -31.16
C GLU A 485 -85.53 -29.05 -30.26
N GLY A 486 -86.10 -28.60 -29.13
CA GLY A 486 -85.38 -27.78 -28.16
C GLY A 486 -84.17 -28.46 -27.53
N ILE A 487 -84.28 -29.75 -27.16
CA ILE A 487 -83.16 -30.53 -26.60
C ILE A 487 -82.12 -30.84 -27.67
N ALA A 488 -82.52 -31.15 -28.90
CA ALA A 488 -81.59 -31.38 -30.01
C ALA A 488 -80.78 -30.11 -30.34
N GLN A 489 -81.42 -28.94 -30.37
CA GLN A 489 -80.74 -27.66 -30.57
C GLN A 489 -79.81 -27.32 -29.40
N LEU A 490 -80.25 -27.53 -28.15
CA LEU A 490 -79.42 -27.35 -26.96
C LEU A 490 -78.20 -28.27 -26.96
N SER A 491 -78.36 -29.54 -27.36
CA SER A 491 -77.26 -30.49 -27.48
C SER A 491 -76.22 -30.04 -28.53
N GLY A 492 -76.67 -29.45 -29.64
CA GLY A 492 -75.78 -28.91 -30.67
C GLY A 492 -74.94 -27.73 -30.20
N GLU A 493 -75.58 -26.72 -29.60
CA GLU A 493 -74.86 -25.55 -29.07
C GLU A 493 -74.03 -25.87 -27.83
N TYR A 494 -74.50 -26.78 -26.96
CA TYR A 494 -73.70 -27.23 -25.81
C TYR A 494 -72.47 -28.03 -26.22
N GLY A 495 -72.56 -28.86 -27.28
CA GLY A 495 -71.39 -29.55 -27.83
C GLY A 495 -70.29 -28.58 -28.27
N ARG A 496 -70.67 -27.46 -28.88
CA ARG A 496 -69.75 -26.38 -29.29
C ARG A 496 -69.15 -25.65 -28.08
N PHE A 497 -69.93 -25.41 -27.03
CA PHE A 497 -69.44 -24.87 -25.76
C PHE A 497 -68.43 -25.82 -25.09
N HIS A 498 -68.74 -27.12 -25.04
CA HIS A 498 -67.86 -28.15 -24.48
C HIS A 498 -66.53 -28.23 -25.24
N GLU A 499 -66.57 -28.18 -26.57
CA GLU A 499 -65.38 -28.22 -27.42
C GLU A 499 -64.50 -26.97 -27.20
N GLY A 500 -65.08 -25.76 -27.13
CA GLY A 500 -64.34 -24.54 -26.81
C GLY A 500 -63.73 -24.55 -25.40
N LEU A 501 -64.45 -25.09 -24.42
CA LEU A 501 -63.95 -25.29 -23.04
C LEU A 501 -62.80 -26.31 -22.98
N ALA A 502 -62.87 -27.38 -23.76
CA ALA A 502 -61.79 -28.38 -23.86
C ALA A 502 -60.54 -27.80 -24.56
N GLN A 503 -60.72 -26.99 -25.60
CA GLN A 503 -59.62 -26.26 -26.25
C GLN A 503 -58.95 -25.28 -25.28
N TYR A 504 -59.73 -24.53 -24.49
CA TYR A 504 -59.21 -23.65 -23.44
C TYR A 504 -58.37 -24.41 -22.40
N ALA A 505 -58.88 -25.51 -21.85
CA ALA A 505 -58.15 -26.31 -20.86
C ALA A 505 -56.89 -26.97 -21.44
N SER A 506 -56.91 -27.37 -22.72
CA SER A 506 -55.74 -27.90 -23.42
C SER A 506 -54.66 -26.83 -23.63
N GLY A 507 -55.04 -25.62 -24.04
CA GLY A 507 -54.11 -24.48 -24.14
C GLY A 507 -53.51 -24.07 -22.79
N LEU A 508 -54.31 -24.15 -21.72
CA LEU A 508 -53.86 -23.89 -20.34
C LEU A 508 -52.91 -24.98 -19.82
N SER A 509 -53.14 -26.25 -20.16
CA SER A 509 -52.21 -27.35 -19.86
C SER A 509 -50.88 -27.17 -20.59
N ALA A 510 -50.92 -26.84 -21.89
CA ALA A 510 -49.71 -26.55 -22.66
C ALA A 510 -48.95 -25.33 -22.09
N LEU A 511 -49.65 -24.30 -21.60
CA LEU A 511 -49.02 -23.17 -20.90
C LEU A 511 -48.34 -23.62 -19.61
N ALA A 512 -48.98 -24.49 -18.80
CA ALA A 512 -48.42 -25.02 -17.56
C ALA A 512 -47.16 -25.87 -17.78
N GLU A 513 -47.16 -26.73 -18.80
CA GLU A 513 -46.01 -27.57 -19.17
C GLU A 513 -44.81 -26.72 -19.63
N ASN A 514 -45.04 -25.72 -20.49
CA ASN A 514 -43.98 -24.83 -20.94
C ASN A 514 -43.47 -23.91 -19.81
N TYR A 515 -44.33 -23.53 -18.86
CA TYR A 515 -43.95 -22.65 -17.76
C TYR A 515 -42.91 -23.27 -16.81
N GLY A 516 -42.92 -24.59 -16.62
CA GLY A 516 -41.93 -25.28 -15.78
C GLY A 516 -40.48 -25.07 -16.25
N GLN A 517 -40.26 -24.77 -17.54
CA GLN A 517 -38.93 -24.40 -18.05
C GLN A 517 -38.51 -23.00 -17.57
N LEU A 518 -39.43 -22.04 -17.49
CA LEU A 518 -39.15 -20.71 -16.96
C LEU A 518 -38.86 -20.75 -15.45
N GLU A 519 -39.65 -21.49 -14.69
CA GLU A 519 -39.43 -21.69 -13.25
C GLU A 519 -38.05 -22.32 -12.99
N SER A 520 -37.70 -23.38 -13.74
CA SER A 520 -36.37 -24.01 -13.70
C SER A 520 -35.26 -23.01 -14.06
N GLY A 521 -35.44 -22.19 -15.11
CA GLY A 521 -34.46 -21.19 -15.54
C GLY A 521 -34.27 -20.04 -14.54
N ALA A 522 -35.34 -19.58 -13.88
CA ALA A 522 -35.27 -18.57 -12.83
C ALA A 522 -34.56 -19.12 -11.58
N ASN A 523 -34.82 -20.38 -11.21
CA ASN A 523 -34.11 -21.07 -10.13
C ASN A 523 -32.61 -21.25 -10.46
N GLN A 524 -32.26 -21.59 -11.70
CA GLN A 524 -30.86 -21.68 -12.14
C GLN A 524 -30.14 -20.33 -12.07
N LEU A 525 -30.80 -19.25 -12.52
CA LEU A 525 -30.34 -17.87 -12.40
C LEU A 525 -30.07 -17.47 -10.94
N ALA A 526 -31.01 -17.70 -10.03
CA ALA A 526 -30.85 -17.39 -8.60
C ALA A 526 -29.67 -18.14 -7.95
N ASN A 527 -29.44 -19.40 -8.34
CA ASN A 527 -28.28 -20.16 -7.86
C ASN A 527 -26.96 -19.66 -8.45
N GLY A 528 -26.90 -19.38 -9.76
CA GLY A 528 -25.69 -18.90 -10.43
C GLY A 528 -25.26 -17.49 -9.99
N THR A 529 -26.23 -16.59 -9.73
CA THR A 529 -25.94 -15.29 -9.13
C THR A 529 -25.47 -15.42 -7.68
N GLY A 530 -26.04 -16.33 -6.88
CA GLY A 530 -25.52 -16.65 -5.55
C GLY A 530 -24.09 -17.21 -5.54
N GLN A 531 -23.69 -17.97 -6.56
CA GLN A 531 -22.29 -18.41 -6.73
C GLN A 531 -21.38 -17.22 -7.10
N LEU A 532 -21.82 -16.34 -7.99
CA LEU A 532 -21.10 -15.12 -8.37
C LEU A 532 -20.93 -14.17 -7.19
N ALA A 533 -21.95 -14.04 -6.32
CA ALA A 533 -21.88 -13.25 -5.08
C ALA A 533 -20.82 -13.79 -4.12
N GLY A 534 -20.76 -15.12 -3.95
CA GLY A 534 -19.70 -15.78 -3.18
C GLY A 534 -18.30 -15.42 -3.71
N GLY A 535 -18.06 -15.60 -5.01
CA GLY A 535 -16.78 -15.29 -5.65
C GLY A 535 -16.40 -13.80 -5.59
N ALA A 536 -17.38 -12.89 -5.75
CA ALA A 536 -17.17 -11.46 -5.63
C ALA A 536 -16.87 -11.04 -4.17
N GLY A 537 -17.52 -11.67 -3.20
CA GLY A 537 -17.25 -11.49 -1.77
C GLY A 537 -15.87 -12.00 -1.36
N GLU A 538 -15.43 -13.16 -1.89
CA GLU A 538 -14.07 -13.68 -1.70
C GLU A 538 -13.02 -12.74 -2.30
N LEU A 539 -13.23 -12.28 -3.54
CA LEU A 539 -12.34 -11.32 -4.21
C LEU A 539 -12.24 -10.01 -3.42
N SER A 540 -13.37 -9.44 -3.01
CA SER A 540 -13.42 -8.24 -2.17
C SER A 540 -12.68 -8.44 -0.84
N SER A 541 -12.86 -9.59 -0.18
CA SER A 541 -12.19 -9.91 1.09
C SER A 541 -10.68 -10.02 0.93
N GLY A 542 -10.20 -10.74 -0.09
CA GLY A 542 -8.78 -10.87 -0.40
C GLY A 542 -8.14 -9.54 -0.82
N MET A 543 -8.87 -8.71 -1.57
CA MET A 543 -8.39 -7.39 -1.98
C MET A 543 -8.30 -6.41 -0.81
N ASN A 544 -9.26 -6.46 0.13
CA ASN A 544 -9.19 -5.70 1.38
C ASN A 544 -8.03 -6.18 2.30
N GLN A 545 -7.74 -7.50 2.34
CA GLN A 545 -6.57 -8.02 3.04
C GLN A 545 -5.24 -7.55 2.42
N LEU A 546 -5.16 -7.51 1.08
CA LEU A 546 -4.01 -6.96 0.37
C LEU A 546 -3.84 -5.47 0.67
N ASN A 547 -4.91 -4.68 0.63
CA ASN A 547 -4.90 -3.26 1.00
C ASN A 547 -4.41 -3.03 2.43
N ALA A 548 -4.95 -3.75 3.42
CA ALA A 548 -4.51 -3.66 4.81
C ALA A 548 -3.02 -4.04 4.99
N SER A 549 -2.49 -4.93 4.14
CA SER A 549 -1.08 -5.30 4.13
C SER A 549 -0.19 -4.24 3.45
N THR A 550 -0.66 -3.62 2.37
CA THR A 550 0.11 -2.65 1.57
C THR A 550 0.12 -1.25 2.19
N ILE A 551 -0.97 -0.79 2.80
CA ILE A 551 -1.12 0.58 3.33
C ILE A 551 -0.12 0.93 4.45
N THR A 552 0.46 -0.08 5.10
CA THR A 552 1.49 0.11 6.14
C THR A 552 2.93 0.11 5.61
N LEU A 553 3.14 -0.27 4.34
CA LEU A 553 4.47 -0.35 3.73
C LEU A 553 5.15 1.02 3.55
N PRO A 554 4.49 2.11 3.08
CA PRO A 554 5.14 3.41 2.95
C PRO A 554 5.72 3.93 4.28
N GLU A 555 4.96 3.83 5.37
CA GLU A 555 5.40 4.29 6.70
C GLU A 555 6.43 3.35 7.35
N THR A 556 6.35 2.04 7.08
CA THR A 556 7.36 1.09 7.56
C THR A 556 8.69 1.28 6.85
N MET A 557 8.64 1.49 5.53
CA MET A 557 9.80 1.77 4.71
C MET A 557 10.44 3.13 5.07
N LYS A 558 9.66 4.20 5.24
CA LYS A 558 10.16 5.50 5.74
C LYS A 558 10.92 5.35 7.06
N ARG A 559 10.39 4.55 7.99
CA ARG A 559 11.01 4.30 9.29
C ARG A 559 12.32 3.54 9.16
N GLN A 560 12.34 2.43 8.42
CA GLN A 560 13.57 1.65 8.19
C GLN A 560 14.65 2.47 7.48
N ILE A 561 14.28 3.34 6.54
CA ILE A 561 15.21 4.29 5.93
C ILE A 561 15.76 5.25 7.00
N ALA A 562 14.89 5.89 7.78
CA ALA A 562 15.32 6.83 8.82
C ALA A 562 16.26 6.17 9.85
N ASP A 563 15.90 4.97 10.33
CA ASP A 563 16.69 4.16 11.26
C ASP A 563 18.07 3.83 10.66
N MET A 564 18.14 3.41 9.39
CA MET A 564 19.41 3.14 8.68
C MET A 564 20.23 4.41 8.41
N THR A 565 19.60 5.56 8.13
CA THR A 565 20.34 6.81 7.90
C THR A 565 20.92 7.39 9.19
N ALA A 566 20.25 7.18 10.34
CA ALA A 566 20.70 7.67 11.64
C ALA A 566 22.00 6.99 12.11
N GLU A 567 22.31 5.78 11.64
CA GLU A 567 23.56 5.07 11.94
C GLU A 567 24.80 5.75 11.29
N PHE A 568 24.60 6.61 10.29
CA PHE A 568 25.67 7.29 9.55
C PHE A 568 25.56 8.83 9.53
N ASP A 569 24.64 9.41 10.32
CA ASP A 569 24.48 10.86 10.49
C ASP A 569 25.45 11.42 11.54
N PHE A 570 26.75 11.30 11.25
CA PHE A 570 27.82 11.77 12.14
C PHE A 570 27.86 13.31 12.21
N PRO A 571 28.17 13.90 13.38
CA PRO A 571 28.24 15.35 13.52
C PRO A 571 29.32 15.93 12.59
N LYS A 572 28.98 17.04 11.92
CA LYS A 572 29.97 17.80 11.16
C LYS A 572 30.92 18.48 12.14
N PHE A 573 32.22 18.27 11.95
CA PHE A 573 33.23 19.04 12.65
C PHE A 573 33.15 20.50 12.22
N ASP A 574 32.97 21.40 13.18
CA ASP A 574 33.14 22.85 13.02
C ASP A 574 34.61 23.16 13.41
N PRO A 575 35.48 23.66 12.51
CA PRO A 575 36.92 23.72 12.74
C PRO A 575 37.35 24.57 13.95
N VAL A 576 37.66 23.89 15.06
CA VAL A 576 38.27 24.48 16.26
C VAL A 576 39.74 24.09 16.36
N SER A 577 40.58 25.05 16.79
CA SER A 577 42.01 24.83 17.05
C SER A 577 42.22 23.77 18.13
N PHE A 578 43.14 22.83 17.87
CA PHE A 578 43.67 21.93 18.90
C PHE A 578 44.68 22.65 19.79
N ALA A 579 45.46 23.60 19.22
CA ALA A 579 46.48 24.34 19.95
C ALA A 579 45.90 25.26 21.05
N SER A 580 44.83 26.03 20.77
CA SER A 580 44.15 26.87 21.75
C SER A 580 42.79 27.36 21.24
N PRO A 581 41.72 27.32 22.04
CA PRO A 581 40.40 27.87 21.66
C PRO A 581 40.37 29.41 21.55
N GLN A 582 41.51 30.09 21.71
CA GLN A 582 41.69 31.51 21.43
C GLN A 582 41.98 31.78 19.93
N ASN A 583 42.41 30.77 19.18
CA ASN A 583 42.80 30.91 17.77
C ASN A 583 41.56 30.98 16.87
N ALA A 584 41.60 31.86 15.88
CA ALA A 584 40.54 32.07 14.90
C ALA A 584 40.99 31.64 13.49
N ASN A 585 40.04 31.63 12.55
CA ASN A 585 40.25 31.30 11.13
C ASN A 585 40.87 29.92 10.88
N VAL A 586 40.62 28.94 11.76
CA VAL A 586 40.98 27.55 11.51
C VAL A 586 40.04 26.99 10.45
N GLU A 587 40.60 26.39 9.40
CA GLU A 587 39.86 25.70 8.33
C GLU A 587 40.01 24.18 8.44
N ALA A 588 41.15 23.69 8.95
CA ALA A 588 41.41 22.26 9.10
C ALA A 588 42.27 21.94 10.32
N VAL A 589 41.93 20.83 11.00
CA VAL A 589 42.80 20.12 11.93
C VAL A 589 42.95 18.68 11.46
N GLN A 590 44.16 18.13 11.53
CA GLN A 590 44.46 16.73 11.25
C GLN A 590 45.40 16.17 12.31
N PHE A 591 45.29 14.87 12.62
CA PHE A 591 46.21 14.20 13.55
C PHE A 591 46.97 13.10 12.81
N VAL A 592 48.29 13.07 12.97
CA VAL A 592 49.18 12.05 12.40
C VAL A 592 50.05 11.49 13.52
N MET A 593 49.68 10.31 14.01
CA MET A 593 50.35 9.64 15.12
C MET A 593 51.16 8.46 14.61
N THR A 594 52.37 8.27 15.11
CA THR A 594 53.24 7.14 14.77
C THR A 594 53.69 6.43 16.03
N THR A 595 53.52 5.11 16.09
CA THR A 595 54.08 4.29 17.17
C THR A 595 55.55 4.00 16.91
N ALA A 596 56.35 3.90 17.97
CA ALA A 596 57.78 3.62 17.85
C ALA A 596 58.05 2.30 17.11
N ALA A 597 59.07 2.33 16.24
CA ALA A 597 59.56 1.15 15.55
C ALA A 597 60.03 0.07 16.54
N ILE A 598 59.89 -1.20 16.14
CA ILE A 598 60.40 -2.37 16.86
C ILE A 598 61.58 -2.88 16.07
N GLU A 599 62.79 -2.53 16.50
CA GLU A 599 64.06 -2.89 15.88
C GLU A 599 65.10 -3.14 16.98
N GLN A 600 66.22 -3.81 16.65
CA GLN A 600 67.29 -3.99 17.63
C GLN A 600 68.03 -2.66 17.81
N PRO A 601 68.35 -2.23 19.05
CA PRO A 601 69.06 -0.98 19.27
C PRO A 601 70.44 -1.07 18.61
N GLU A 602 70.73 -0.13 17.71
CA GLU A 602 72.05 -0.02 17.10
C GLU A 602 73.11 0.14 18.20
N THR A 603 74.20 -0.63 18.10
CA THR A 603 75.33 -0.46 19.00
C THR A 603 76.03 0.83 18.60
N PRO A 604 76.17 1.84 19.50
CA PRO A 604 76.73 3.13 19.11
C PRO A 604 78.17 2.93 18.62
N GLU A 605 78.42 3.31 17.37
CA GLU A 605 79.79 3.42 16.86
C GLU A 605 80.55 4.47 17.68
N PRO A 606 81.82 4.23 18.03
CA PRO A 606 82.62 5.22 18.74
C PRO A 606 82.89 6.40 17.81
N GLU A 607 82.59 7.62 18.28
CA GLU A 607 82.89 8.86 17.55
C GLU A 607 84.38 8.89 17.13
N GLU A 608 84.65 8.90 15.82
CA GLU A 608 86.01 9.17 15.35
C GLU A 608 86.36 10.63 15.70
N PRO A 609 87.55 10.90 16.29
CA PRO A 609 87.92 12.24 16.69
C PRO A 609 88.09 13.16 15.47
N GLU A 610 87.59 14.40 15.57
CA GLU A 610 87.69 15.41 14.52
C GLU A 610 89.13 15.52 13.99
N GLN A 611 89.32 15.21 12.70
CA GLN A 611 90.63 15.35 12.08
C GLN A 611 90.93 16.84 11.85
N GLU A 612 91.93 17.36 12.56
CA GLU A 612 92.44 18.72 12.34
C GLU A 612 92.79 18.91 10.86
N GLN A 613 92.21 19.94 10.23
CA GLN A 613 92.43 20.26 8.80
C GLN A 613 93.92 20.26 8.46
N THR A 614 94.30 19.51 7.43
CA THR A 614 95.70 19.33 7.10
C THR A 614 96.30 20.61 6.50
N ILE A 615 97.63 20.68 6.50
CA ILE A 615 98.38 21.77 5.86
C ILE A 615 98.05 21.85 4.35
N TRP A 616 97.61 20.75 3.73
CA TRP A 616 97.17 20.71 2.33
C TRP A 616 95.83 21.42 2.09
N ASP A 617 94.87 21.28 3.01
CA ASP A 617 93.55 21.92 2.88
C ASP A 617 93.67 23.44 2.98
N ARG A 618 94.51 23.91 3.92
CA ARG A 618 94.88 25.32 4.05
C ARG A 618 95.73 25.85 2.89
N PHE A 619 96.45 24.98 2.17
CA PHE A 619 97.18 25.35 0.96
C PHE A 619 96.24 25.48 -0.25
N LEU A 620 95.27 24.59 -0.40
CA LEU A 620 94.26 24.65 -1.47
C LEU A 620 93.35 25.89 -1.34
N ALA A 621 92.94 26.25 -0.12
CA ALA A 621 92.16 27.46 0.14
C ALA A 621 92.87 28.77 -0.29
N LEU A 622 94.20 28.77 -0.41
CA LEU A 622 95.00 29.93 -0.85
C LEU A 622 95.03 30.14 -2.38
N PHE A 623 94.41 29.24 -3.16
CA PHE A 623 94.34 29.32 -4.63
C PHE A 623 92.89 29.31 -5.17
N GLN A 624 91.89 29.56 -4.33
CA GLN A 624 90.48 29.71 -4.72
C GLN A 624 89.92 31.09 -4.34
N GLY A 625 90.62 32.14 -4.79
CA GLY A 625 90.22 33.56 -4.66
C GLY A 625 90.57 34.34 -5.92
#